data_AF-A0A5E8AHQ8-F1
#
_entry.id   AF-A0A5E8AHQ8-F1
#
_cell.length_a   1.000
_cell.length_b   1.000
_cell.length_c   1.000
_cell.angle_alpha   90.00
_cell.angle_beta   90.00
_cell.angle_gamma   90.00
#
_symmetry.space_group_name_H-M   'P 1'
#
loop_
_entity.id
_entity.type
_entity.pdbx_description
1 polymer ?
#
loop_
_entity_poly.entity_id
_entity_poly.type
_entity_poly.pdbx_seq_one_letter_code
_entity_poly.pdbx_strand_id
1 'polypeptide(L)'
;MAFTLFEWLQKPFYQLQVFVVLTFVFLVIMRPVKADNAWMIAGIVYGCFIVVNTVLIGFADKPWYYFLTSLGFSILYLIAIGVLIPALIRVMKMEGSGESAMVFLLIIYHPLALMLMMFLKWAYFKVF
;
A
#
# COMPACT_ATOMS: atom_id res chain seq x y z
N MET A 1 11.65 25.42 -9.24
CA MET A 1 11.09 24.30 -10.01
C MET A 1 9.92 23.76 -9.20
N ALA A 2 8.69 24.12 -9.55
CA ALA A 2 7.51 23.66 -8.82
C ALA A 2 7.22 22.22 -9.26
N PHE A 3 7.57 21.25 -8.41
CA PHE A 3 7.12 19.88 -8.60
C PHE A 3 5.60 19.85 -8.55
N THR A 4 4.96 19.26 -9.54
CA THR A 4 3.51 19.12 -9.51
C THR A 4 3.12 18.07 -8.47
N LEU A 5 1.97 18.25 -7.79
CA LEU A 5 1.45 17.29 -6.80
C LEU A 5 1.41 15.85 -7.36
N PHE A 6 1.15 15.74 -8.66
CA PHE A 6 1.11 14.49 -9.41
C PHE A 6 2.47 13.79 -9.50
N GLU A 7 3.54 14.51 -9.85
CA GLU A 7 4.92 13.96 -9.87
C GLU A 7 5.38 13.49 -8.49
N TRP A 8 4.91 14.15 -7.43
CA TRP A 8 5.17 13.74 -6.06
C TRP A 8 4.44 12.44 -5.73
N LEU A 9 3.16 12.36 -6.09
CA LEU A 9 2.36 11.15 -5.90
C LEU A 9 2.89 9.97 -6.71
N GLN A 10 3.56 10.19 -7.84
CA GLN A 10 4.17 9.14 -8.66
C GLN A 10 5.45 8.54 -8.08
N LYS A 11 5.96 8.99 -6.92
CA LYS A 11 7.14 8.35 -6.30
C LYS A 11 6.69 7.30 -5.29
N PRO A 12 7.00 6.00 -5.50
CA PRO A 12 6.62 4.92 -4.59
C PRO A 12 7.05 5.14 -3.12
N PHE A 13 8.17 5.83 -2.91
CA PHE A 13 8.62 6.20 -1.56
C PHE A 13 7.62 7.11 -0.81
N TYR A 14 7.08 8.12 -1.47
CA TYR A 14 6.10 9.02 -0.85
C TYR A 14 4.76 8.34 -0.64
N GLN A 15 4.36 7.46 -1.57
CA GLN A 15 3.17 6.64 -1.40
C GLN A 15 3.30 5.74 -0.15
N LEU A 16 4.44 5.07 0.04
CA LEU A 16 4.72 4.29 1.25
C LEU A 16 4.49 5.14 2.51
N GLN A 17 5.13 6.31 2.59
CA GLN A 17 5.03 7.19 3.76
C GLN A 17 3.58 7.62 4.03
N VAL A 18 2.89 8.09 2.99
CA VAL A 18 1.50 8.56 3.09
C VAL A 18 0.60 7.43 3.58
N PHE A 19 0.72 6.24 2.99
CA PHE A 19 -0.15 5.12 3.35
C PHE A 19 0.16 4.55 4.75
N VAL A 20 1.43 4.52 5.19
CA VAL A 20 1.78 4.13 6.56
C VAL A 20 1.21 5.11 7.59
N VAL A 21 1.35 6.42 7.33
CA VAL A 21 0.76 7.46 8.19
C VAL A 21 -0.77 7.33 8.18
N LEU A 22 -1.36 7.09 7.02
CA LEU A 22 -2.80 6.92 6.87
C LEU A 22 -3.32 5.71 7.66
N THR A 23 -2.62 4.57 7.64
CA THR A 23 -2.96 3.42 8.48
C THR A 23 -2.97 3.78 9.95
N PHE A 24 -1.93 4.47 10.41
CA PHE A 24 -1.83 4.90 11.81
C PHE A 24 -2.99 5.84 12.19
N VAL A 25 -3.28 6.84 11.34
CA VAL A 25 -4.39 7.77 11.55
C VAL A 25 -5.73 7.03 11.63
N PHE A 26 -6.00 6.08 10.71
CA PHE A 26 -7.23 5.30 10.76
C PHE A 26 -7.35 4.46 12.03
N LEU A 27 -6.27 3.82 12.48
CA LEU A 27 -6.28 3.03 13.72
C LEU A 27 -6.55 3.90 14.95
N VAL A 28 -5.97 5.10 15.01
CA VAL A 28 -6.18 6.05 16.13
C VAL A 28 -7.59 6.63 16.14
N ILE A 29 -8.17 6.94 14.98
CA ILE A 29 -9.52 7.51 14.86
C ILE A 29 -10.58 6.44 15.12
N MET A 30 -10.48 5.28 14.46
CA MET A 30 -11.49 4.23 14.57
C MET A 30 -11.43 3.47 15.91
N ARG A 31 -10.25 3.45 16.57
CA ARG A 31 -10.02 2.77 17.84
C ARG A 31 -10.62 1.36 17.90
N PRO A 32 -10.13 0.42 17.06
CA PRO A 32 -10.66 -0.93 17.06
C PRO A 32 -10.46 -1.58 18.42
N VAL A 33 -11.52 -2.20 18.95
CA VAL A 33 -11.49 -2.92 20.23
C VAL A 33 -10.81 -4.28 20.07
N LYS A 34 -10.92 -4.90 18.89
CA LYS A 34 -10.34 -6.22 18.56
C LYS A 34 -9.12 -6.07 17.66
N ALA A 35 -8.08 -6.87 17.93
CA ALA A 35 -6.85 -6.92 17.14
C ALA A 35 -7.12 -7.25 15.66
N ASP A 36 -8.05 -8.16 15.38
CA ASP A 36 -8.45 -8.52 14.00
C ASP A 36 -8.96 -7.32 13.20
N ASN A 37 -9.73 -6.44 13.83
CA ASN A 37 -10.23 -5.24 13.17
C ASN A 37 -9.09 -4.26 12.85
N ALA A 38 -8.07 -4.17 13.70
CA ALA A 38 -6.89 -3.36 13.43
C ALA A 38 -6.12 -3.88 12.22
N TRP A 39 -5.89 -5.20 12.15
CA TRP A 39 -5.28 -5.83 10.99
C TRP A 39 -6.12 -5.65 9.73
N MET A 40 -7.44 -5.79 9.82
CA MET A 40 -8.35 -5.57 8.68
C MET A 40 -8.26 -4.14 8.14
N ILE A 41 -8.28 -3.12 9.02
CA ILE A 41 -8.09 -1.72 8.62
C ILE A 41 -6.77 -1.55 7.86
N ALA A 42 -5.69 -2.13 8.39
CA ALA A 42 -4.37 -2.05 7.77
C ALA A 42 -4.30 -2.75 6.40
N GLY A 43 -4.98 -3.90 6.28
CA GLY A 43 -5.13 -4.62 5.03
C GLY A 43 -5.93 -3.84 3.98
N ILE A 44 -7.00 -3.16 4.38
CA ILE A 44 -7.77 -2.28 3.48
C ILE A 44 -6.90 -1.13 2.99
N VAL A 45 -6.20 -0.45 3.90
CA VAL A 45 -5.30 0.67 3.54
C VAL A 45 -4.16 0.19 2.62
N TYR A 46 -3.63 -1.01 2.86
CA TYR A 46 -2.64 -1.64 1.99
C TYR A 46 -3.22 -2.00 0.60
N GLY A 47 -4.46 -2.49 0.55
CA GLY A 47 -5.17 -2.69 -0.71
C GLY A 47 -5.32 -1.39 -1.51
N CYS A 48 -5.66 -0.29 -0.84
CA CYS A 48 -5.67 1.03 -1.48
C CYS A 48 -4.28 1.46 -1.98
N PHE A 49 -3.21 1.19 -1.23
CA PHE A 49 -1.83 1.43 -1.68
C PHE A 49 -1.52 0.68 -2.98
N ILE A 50 -1.91 -0.61 -3.09
CA ILE A 50 -1.74 -1.42 -4.30
C ILE A 50 -2.50 -0.80 -5.48
N VAL A 51 -3.77 -0.43 -5.28
CA VAL A 51 -4.61 0.16 -6.33
C VAL A 51 -4.02 1.47 -6.83
N VAL A 52 -3.59 2.36 -5.92
CA VAL A 52 -2.96 3.64 -6.29
C VAL A 52 -1.67 3.41 -7.07
N ASN A 53 -0.81 2.48 -6.62
CA ASN A 53 0.41 2.12 -7.34
C ASN A 53 0.12 1.59 -8.75
N THR A 54 -0.92 0.76 -8.85
CA THR A 54 -1.36 0.16 -10.11
C THR A 54 -1.89 1.19 -11.07
N VAL A 55 -2.61 2.23 -10.63
CA VAL A 55 -3.05 3.30 -11.51
C VAL A 55 -1.86 4.17 -11.95
N LEU A 56 -0.97 4.52 -11.01
CA LEU A 56 0.11 5.47 -11.26
C LEU A 56 1.22 4.92 -12.16
N ILE A 57 1.47 3.61 -12.19
CA ILE A 57 2.41 3.00 -13.16
C ILE A 57 1.99 3.25 -14.62
N GLY A 58 0.68 3.41 -14.87
CA GLY A 58 0.15 3.78 -16.19
C GLY A 58 0.69 5.11 -16.70
N PHE A 59 1.03 6.03 -15.80
CA PHE A 59 1.53 7.37 -16.12
C PHE A 59 3.04 7.52 -15.91
N ALA A 60 3.74 6.46 -15.51
CA ALA A 60 5.18 6.53 -15.26
C ALA A 60 5.98 6.54 -16.58
N ASP A 61 7.01 7.39 -16.64
CA ASP A 61 7.96 7.46 -17.76
C ASP A 61 8.81 6.19 -17.86
N LYS A 62 9.21 5.64 -16.70
CA LYS A 62 10.02 4.42 -16.58
C LYS A 62 9.22 3.33 -15.86
N PRO A 63 8.27 2.66 -16.53
CA PRO A 63 7.31 1.76 -15.87
C PRO A 63 7.96 0.56 -15.19
N TRP A 64 9.03 -0.03 -15.76
CA TRP A 64 9.76 -1.13 -15.13
C TRP A 64 10.51 -0.72 -13.85
N TYR A 65 11.07 0.49 -13.83
CA TYR A 65 11.70 1.03 -12.62
C TYR A 65 10.65 1.27 -11.53
N TYR A 66 9.51 1.87 -11.92
CA TYR A 66 8.37 2.05 -11.03
C TYR A 66 7.87 0.70 -10.49
N PHE A 67 7.73 -0.32 -11.34
CA PHE A 67 7.29 -1.66 -10.98
C PHE A 67 8.15 -2.25 -9.85
N LEU A 68 9.47 -2.32 -10.05
CA LEU A 68 10.38 -2.93 -9.08
C LEU A 68 10.46 -2.13 -7.78
N THR A 69 10.51 -0.80 -7.88
CA THR A 69 10.54 0.07 -6.69
C THR A 69 9.24 -0.02 -5.91
N SER A 70 8.09 -0.02 -6.58
CA SER A 70 6.77 -0.20 -5.97
C SER A 70 6.66 -1.51 -5.19
N LEU A 71 7.11 -2.63 -5.77
CA LEU A 71 7.14 -3.92 -5.09
C LEU A 71 8.06 -3.90 -3.87
N GLY A 72 9.27 -3.32 -4.00
CA GLY A 72 10.20 -3.17 -2.88
C GLY A 72 9.59 -2.37 -1.72
N PHE A 73 8.94 -1.24 -2.03
CA PHE A 73 8.26 -0.43 -1.03
C PHE A 73 7.00 -1.09 -0.46
N SER A 74 6.33 -1.95 -1.23
CA SER A 74 5.24 -2.80 -0.75
C SER A 74 5.71 -3.73 0.37
N ILE A 75 6.88 -4.35 0.22
CA ILE A 75 7.48 -5.20 1.25
C ILE A 75 7.85 -4.36 2.49
N LEU A 76 8.45 -3.18 2.28
CA LEU A 76 8.78 -2.27 3.38
C LEU A 76 7.53 -1.80 4.14
N TYR A 77 6.43 -1.55 3.43
CA TYR A 77 5.13 -1.24 4.05
C TYR A 77 4.70 -2.38 4.99
N LEU A 78 4.73 -3.62 4.50
CA LEU A 78 4.35 -4.79 5.29
C LEU A 78 5.21 -4.95 6.54
N ILE A 79 6.53 -4.76 6.42
CA ILE A 79 7.45 -4.81 7.55
C ILE A 79 7.10 -3.71 8.57
N ALA A 80 6.89 -2.48 8.09
CA ALA A 80 6.55 -1.35 8.97
C ALA A 80 5.25 -1.60 9.73
N ILE A 81 4.18 -2.03 9.05
CA ILE A 81 2.89 -2.34 9.67
C ILE A 81 2.96 -3.58 10.58
N GLY A 82 3.75 -4.59 10.19
CA GLY A 82 4.03 -5.78 10.99
C GLY A 82 4.69 -5.47 12.33
N VAL A 83 5.40 -4.35 12.45
CA VAL A 83 5.94 -3.86 13.72
C VAL A 83 4.97 -2.90 14.42
N LEU A 84 4.35 -1.98 13.68
CA LEU A 84 3.49 -0.94 14.23
C LEU A 84 2.21 -1.47 14.85
N ILE A 85 1.53 -2.44 14.22
CA ILE A 85 0.24 -2.94 14.72
C ILE A 85 0.37 -3.71 16.02
N PRO A 86 1.32 -4.64 16.18
CA PRO A 86 1.54 -5.29 17.47
C PRO A 86 1.86 -4.29 18.59
N ALA A 87 2.62 -3.23 18.29
CA ALA A 87 2.87 -2.15 19.25
C ALA A 87 1.57 -1.42 19.64
N LEU A 88 0.74 -1.07 18.65
CA LEU A 88 -0.55 -0.41 18.88
C LEU A 88 -1.55 -1.29 19.64
N ILE A 89 -1.62 -2.59 19.35
CA ILE A 89 -2.47 -3.54 20.07
C ILE A 89 -2.15 -3.51 21.56
N ARG A 90 -0.86 -3.51 21.92
CA ARG A 90 -0.40 -3.43 23.32
C ARG A 90 -0.74 -2.09 23.97
N VAL A 91 -0.48 -0.98 23.28
CA VAL A 91 -0.73 0.38 23.80
C VAL A 91 -2.22 0.64 23.99
N MET A 92 -3.05 0.19 23.05
CA MET A 92 -4.50 0.40 23.05
C MET A 92 -5.27 -0.70 23.80
N LYS A 93 -4.56 -1.71 24.34
CA LYS A 93 -5.13 -2.86 25.06
C LYS A 93 -6.25 -3.57 24.29
N MET A 94 -6.02 -3.82 23.00
CA MET A 94 -7.01 -4.48 22.14
C MET A 94 -7.14 -5.97 22.51
N GLU A 95 -8.35 -6.52 22.37
CA GLU A 95 -8.64 -7.92 22.63
C GLU A 95 -8.26 -8.81 21.44
N GLY A 96 -7.74 -10.02 21.71
CA GLY A 96 -7.42 -11.04 20.70
C GLY A 96 -5.93 -11.26 20.46
N SER A 97 -5.59 -12.26 19.65
CA SER A 97 -4.20 -12.50 19.24
C SER A 97 -3.83 -11.59 18.08
N GLY A 98 -2.58 -11.11 18.08
CA GLY A 98 -2.05 -10.26 17.01
C GLY A 98 -1.69 -11.02 15.73
N GLU A 99 -2.27 -12.20 15.48
CA GLU A 99 -1.82 -13.14 14.45
C GLU A 99 -2.61 -13.02 13.12
N SER A 100 -3.51 -12.04 13.01
CA SER A 100 -4.34 -11.77 11.82
C SER A 100 -3.60 -11.15 10.63
N ALA A 101 -2.29 -11.41 10.49
CA ALA A 101 -1.47 -10.91 9.39
C ALA A 101 -1.81 -11.55 8.03
N MET A 102 -2.71 -12.55 8.00
CA MET A 102 -3.17 -13.21 6.77
C MET A 102 -3.76 -12.24 5.75
N VAL A 103 -4.29 -11.09 6.19
CA VAL A 103 -4.78 -10.05 5.29
C VAL A 103 -3.71 -9.54 4.32
N PHE A 104 -2.42 -9.69 4.65
CA PHE A 104 -1.32 -9.29 3.78
C PHE A 104 -0.93 -10.31 2.71
N LEU A 105 -1.60 -11.48 2.64
CA LEU A 105 -1.55 -12.33 1.45
C LEU A 105 -1.98 -11.56 0.18
N LEU A 106 -2.67 -10.42 0.35
CA LEU A 106 -2.93 -9.43 -0.70
C LEU A 106 -1.68 -9.00 -1.48
N ILE A 107 -0.48 -9.09 -0.92
CA ILE A 107 0.77 -8.73 -1.62
C ILE A 107 0.96 -9.52 -2.92
N ILE A 108 0.44 -10.76 -3.00
CA ILE A 108 0.54 -11.60 -4.20
C ILE A 108 -0.18 -10.95 -5.40
N TYR A 109 -1.24 -10.17 -5.14
CA TYR A 109 -1.97 -9.46 -6.19
C TYR A 109 -1.26 -8.21 -6.68
N HIS A 110 -0.32 -7.65 -5.92
CA HIS A 110 0.37 -6.41 -6.30
C HIS A 110 1.14 -6.55 -7.63
N PRO A 111 2.06 -7.52 -7.82
CA PRO A 111 2.76 -7.66 -9.10
C PRO A 111 1.81 -7.95 -10.26
N LEU A 112 0.75 -8.73 -10.04
CA LEU A 112 -0.27 -9.03 -11.05
C LEU A 112 -1.03 -7.76 -11.49
N ALA A 113 -1.42 -6.92 -10.53
CA ALA A 113 -2.13 -5.67 -10.80
C ALA A 113 -1.25 -4.68 -11.58
N LEU A 114 0.02 -4.51 -11.17
CA LEU A 114 0.98 -3.67 -11.87
C LEU A 114 1.21 -4.15 -13.31
N MET A 115 1.40 -5.47 -13.51
CA MET A 115 1.55 -6.06 -14.84
C MET A 115 0.31 -5.83 -15.70
N LEU A 116 -0.89 -5.99 -15.15
CA LEU A 116 -2.14 -5.74 -15.86
C LEU A 116 -2.20 -4.31 -16.38
N MET A 117 -1.89 -3.31 -15.54
CA MET A 117 -1.93 -1.91 -15.99
C MET A 117 -0.85 -1.61 -17.05
N MET A 118 0.36 -2.18 -16.90
CA MET A 118 1.39 -2.05 -17.93
C MET A 118 0.96 -2.67 -19.26
N PHE A 119 0.28 -3.82 -19.23
CA PHE A 119 -0.30 -4.45 -20.41
C PHE A 119 -1.40 -3.57 -21.04
N LEU A 120 -2.32 -3.01 -20.24
CA LEU A 120 -3.35 -2.10 -20.72
C LEU A 120 -2.75 -0.85 -21.39
N LYS A 121 -1.71 -0.26 -20.78
CA LYS A 121 -0.98 0.88 -21.36
C LYS A 121 -0.35 0.49 -22.70
N TRP A 122 0.31 -0.66 -22.78
CA TRP A 122 0.91 -1.16 -24.02
C TRP A 122 -0.14 -1.40 -25.12
N ALA A 123 -1.27 -2.02 -24.78
CA ALA A 123 -2.37 -2.27 -25.71
C ALA A 123 -2.95 -0.97 -26.24
N TYR A 124 -3.16 0.03 -25.38
CA TYR A 124 -3.64 1.35 -25.79
C TYR A 124 -2.76 2.00 -26.86
N PHE A 125 -1.43 2.03 -26.66
CA PHE A 125 -0.46 2.57 -27.63
C PHE A 125 -0.29 1.74 -28.91
N LYS A 126 -0.78 0.50 -28.93
CA LYS A 126 -0.76 -0.33 -30.15
C LYS A 126 -2.03 -0.18 -30.97
N VAL A 127 -3.14 0.18 -30.33
CA VAL A 127 -4.45 0.33 -30.97
C VAL A 127 -4.67 1.75 -31.48
N PHE A 128 -4.16 2.76 -30.77
CA PHE A 128 -4.25 4.18 -31.13
C PHE A 128 -2.86 4.77 -31.39
#